data_AF-A0A2E0M6P8-F1
#
_entry.id   AF-A0A2E0M6P8-F1
#
_cell.length_a   1.000
_cell.length_b   1.000
_cell.length_c   1.000
_cell.angle_alpha   90.00
_cell.angle_beta   90.00
_cell.angle_gamma   90.00
#
_symmetry.space_group_name_H-M   'P 1'
#
loop_
_entity.id
_entity.type
_entity.pdbx_description
1 polymer ?
#
loop_
_entity_poly.entity_id
_entity_poly.type
_entity_poly.pdbx_seq_one_letter_code
_entity_poly.pdbx_strand_id
1 'polypeptide(L)'
;MSRDKIIQQVIEKIKKRSDVGYKKYGVTLYDDNQPLDGWLNHIQEELMDAVNYIEKARMSLREEIEECYIKDTQSISKYPEPENDFLWTTDRT
;
A
#
# COMPACT_ATOMS: atom_id res chain seq x y z
N MET A 1 1.75 -29.96 -9.41
CA MET A 1 2.09 -28.72 -8.67
C MET A 1 2.75 -27.74 -9.63
N SER A 2 2.41 -26.44 -9.57
CA SER A 2 3.19 -25.39 -10.26
C SER A 2 4.63 -25.39 -9.74
N ARG A 3 5.63 -25.16 -10.58
CA ARG A 3 7.03 -25.05 -10.11
C ARG A 3 7.31 -23.72 -9.41
N ASP A 4 6.46 -22.73 -9.65
CA ASP A 4 6.59 -21.39 -9.12
C ASP A 4 5.89 -21.28 -7.76
N LYS A 5 6.68 -21.00 -6.72
CA LYS A 5 6.22 -20.85 -5.34
C LYS A 5 5.23 -19.69 -5.17
N ILE A 6 5.41 -18.59 -5.92
CA ILE A 6 4.52 -17.43 -5.87
C ILE A 6 3.16 -17.83 -6.44
N ILE A 7 3.15 -18.52 -7.59
CA ILE A 7 1.90 -19.00 -8.20
C ILE A 7 1.17 -19.98 -7.28
N GLN A 8 1.89 -20.88 -6.61
CA GLN A 8 1.28 -21.78 -5.62
C GLN A 8 0.58 -21.00 -4.48
N GLN A 9 1.26 -19.99 -3.92
CA GLN A 9 0.68 -19.17 -2.85
C GLN A 9 -0.57 -18.42 -3.31
N VAL A 10 -0.58 -17.90 -4.54
CA VAL A 10 -1.76 -17.23 -5.10
C VAL A 10 -2.92 -18.22 -5.27
N ILE A 11 -2.67 -19.41 -5.80
CA ILE A 11 -3.69 -20.47 -5.92
C ILE A 11 -4.27 -20.83 -4.56
N GLU A 12 -3.43 -20.95 -3.52
CA GLU A 12 -3.90 -21.22 -2.16
C GLU A 12 -4.78 -20.09 -1.61
N LYS A 13 -4.43 -18.83 -1.86
CA LYS A 13 -5.26 -17.67 -1.47
C LYS A 13 -6.63 -17.72 -2.16
N ILE A 14 -6.67 -18.04 -3.45
CA ILE A 14 -7.92 -18.18 -4.21
C ILE A 14 -8.80 -19.28 -3.59
N LYS A 15 -8.23 -20.46 -3.32
CA LYS A 15 -8.95 -21.56 -2.68
C LYS A 15 -9.53 -21.17 -1.32
N LYS A 16 -8.72 -20.56 -0.45
CA LYS A 16 -9.18 -20.10 0.88
C LYS A 16 -10.31 -19.06 0.75
N ARG A 17 -10.22 -18.16 -0.22
CA ARG A 17 -11.28 -17.16 -0.45
C ARG A 17 -12.57 -17.81 -0.95
N SER A 18 -12.49 -18.85 -1.78
CA SER A 18 -13.64 -19.66 -2.17
C SER A 18 -14.31 -20.32 -0.97
N ASP A 19 -13.54 -20.89 -0.03
CA ASP A 19 -14.09 -21.52 1.18
C ASP A 19 -14.81 -20.51 2.08
N VAL A 20 -14.27 -19.29 2.21
CA VAL A 20 -14.90 -18.20 2.97
C VAL A 20 -16.20 -17.76 2.29
N GLY A 21 -16.20 -17.60 0.97
CA GLY A 21 -17.39 -17.30 0.19
C GLY A 21 -18.48 -18.37 0.39
N TYR A 22 -18.12 -19.64 0.26
CA TYR A 22 -19.05 -20.75 0.47
C TYR A 22 -19.62 -20.76 1.90
N LYS A 23 -18.80 -20.50 2.93
CA LYS A 23 -19.30 -20.37 4.31
C LYS A 23 -20.25 -19.20 4.51
N LYS A 24 -20.09 -18.10 3.77
CA LYS A 24 -20.92 -16.90 3.86
C LYS A 24 -22.26 -17.07 3.14
N TYR A 25 -22.24 -17.65 1.93
CA TYR A 25 -23.41 -17.71 1.05
C TYR A 25 -24.07 -19.09 0.97
N GLY A 26 -23.38 -20.15 1.42
CA GLY A 26 -23.88 -21.53 1.40
C GLY A 26 -23.94 -22.18 0.01
N VAL A 27 -23.47 -21.48 -1.02
CA VAL A 27 -23.51 -21.92 -2.42
C VAL A 27 -22.17 -21.68 -3.10
N THR A 28 -21.82 -22.51 -4.08
CA THR A 28 -20.63 -22.29 -4.90
C THR A 28 -20.93 -21.28 -6.00
N LEU A 29 -19.90 -20.61 -6.53
CA LEU A 29 -20.08 -19.68 -7.66
C LEU A 29 -20.71 -20.36 -8.89
N TYR A 30 -20.46 -21.66 -9.08
CA TYR A 30 -20.98 -22.43 -10.21
C TYR A 30 -22.47 -22.76 -10.04
N ASP A 31 -22.90 -23.02 -8.81
CA ASP A 31 -24.28 -23.42 -8.49
C ASP A 31 -25.19 -22.21 -8.16
N ASP A 32 -24.62 -21.01 -8.07
CA ASP A 32 -25.35 -19.79 -7.77
C ASP A 32 -26.14 -19.30 -9.00
N ASN A 33 -27.47 -19.27 -8.87
CA ASN A 33 -28.41 -18.89 -9.93
C ASN A 33 -28.81 -17.40 -9.89
N GLN A 34 -27.99 -16.57 -9.24
CA GLN A 34 -28.17 -15.13 -9.22
C GLN A 34 -28.29 -14.51 -10.63
N PRO A 35 -29.17 -13.50 -10.82
CA PRO A 35 -29.24 -12.72 -12.06
C PRO A 35 -27.91 -12.04 -12.40
N LEU A 36 -27.66 -11.81 -13.69
CA LEU A 36 -26.46 -11.09 -14.16
C LEU A 36 -26.23 -9.77 -13.42
N ASP A 37 -27.28 -8.98 -13.19
CA ASP A 37 -27.19 -7.70 -12.49
C ASP A 37 -26.65 -7.83 -11.07
N GLY A 38 -26.95 -8.93 -10.37
CA GLY A 38 -26.38 -9.22 -9.05
C GLY A 38 -24.87 -9.47 -9.12
N TRP A 39 -24.42 -10.23 -10.12
CA TRP A 39 -22.99 -10.44 -10.37
C TRP A 39 -22.27 -9.14 -10.71
N LEU A 40 -22.89 -8.29 -11.54
CA LEU A 40 -22.35 -6.99 -11.93
C LEU A 40 -22.25 -6.03 -10.74
N ASN A 41 -23.26 -6.01 -9.86
CA ASN A 41 -23.20 -5.20 -8.65
C ASN A 41 -22.09 -5.66 -7.71
N HIS A 42 -21.95 -6.97 -7.47
CA HIS A 42 -20.88 -7.46 -6.59
C HIS A 42 -19.48 -7.15 -7.11
N ILE A 43 -19.23 -7.33 -8.41
CA ILE A 43 -17.91 -6.97 -8.95
C ILE A 43 -17.68 -5.45 -8.92
N GLN A 44 -18.72 -4.64 -9.11
CA GLN A 44 -18.61 -3.18 -8.98
C GLN A 44 -18.24 -2.77 -7.55
N GLU A 45 -18.87 -3.37 -6.53
CA GLU A 45 -18.55 -3.16 -5.12
C GLU A 45 -17.09 -3.55 -4.82
N GLU A 46 -16.65 -4.74 -5.24
CA GLU A 46 -15.27 -5.20 -5.01
C GLU A 46 -14.22 -4.33 -5.75
N LEU A 47 -14.56 -3.79 -6.92
CA LEU A 47 -13.69 -2.84 -7.63
C LEU A 47 -13.59 -1.51 -6.90
N MET A 48 -14.67 -1.03 -6.29
CA MET A 48 -14.64 0.18 -5.46
C MET A 48 -13.77 -0.03 -4.21
N ASP A 49 -13.87 -1.20 -3.57
CA ASP A 49 -12.98 -1.57 -2.46
C ASP A 49 -11.51 -1.63 -2.90
N ALA A 50 -11.23 -2.13 -4.10
CA ALA A 50 -9.88 -2.12 -4.67
C ALA A 50 -9.33 -0.69 -4.84
N VAL A 51 -10.15 0.25 -5.32
CA VAL A 51 -9.78 1.67 -5.41
C VAL A 51 -9.48 2.25 -4.02
N ASN A 52 -10.32 1.95 -3.02
CA ASN A 52 -10.10 2.39 -1.64
C ASN A 52 -8.75 1.87 -1.08
N TYR A 53 -8.41 0.60 -1.35
CA TYR A 53 -7.12 0.04 -0.93
C TYR A 53 -5.93 0.70 -1.62
N ILE A 54 -6.05 1.04 -2.90
CA ILE A 54 -5.01 1.78 -3.63
C ILE A 54 -4.80 3.16 -3.00
N GLU A 55 -5.86 3.90 -2.72
CA GLU A 55 -5.76 5.22 -2.09
C GLU A 55 -5.13 5.12 -0.69
N LYS A 56 -5.54 4.14 0.13
CA LYS A 56 -4.92 3.94 1.44
C LYS A 56 -3.44 3.58 1.33
N ALA A 57 -3.06 2.72 0.39
CA ALA A 57 -1.66 2.37 0.15
C ALA A 57 -0.82 3.59 -0.28
N ARG A 58 -1.38 4.46 -1.14
CA ARG A 58 -0.74 5.72 -1.55
C ARG A 58 -0.57 6.68 -0.38
N MET A 59 -1.58 6.81 0.48
CA MET A 59 -1.49 7.62 1.71
C MET A 59 -0.39 7.10 2.63
N SER A 60 -0.40 5.80 2.94
CA SER A 60 0.60 5.19 3.82
C SER A 60 2.03 5.32 3.27
N LEU A 61 2.22 5.18 1.96
CA LEU A 61 3.54 5.41 1.35
C LEU A 61 4.00 6.87 1.49
N ARG A 62 3.11 7.85 1.37
CA ARG A 62 3.45 9.27 1.58
C ARG A 62 3.83 9.55 3.03
N GLU A 63 3.04 9.04 3.97
CA GLU A 63 3.31 9.13 5.42
C GLU A 63 4.70 8.55 5.75
N GLU A 64 5.01 7.35 5.24
CA GLU A 64 6.32 6.71 5.44
C GLU A 64 7.49 7.54 4.87
N ILE A 65 7.29 8.13 3.68
CA ILE A 65 8.30 9.00 3.05
C ILE A 65 8.50 10.29 3.86
N GLU A 66 7.41 10.95 4.28
CA GLU A 66 7.47 12.17 5.10
C GLU A 66 8.17 11.92 6.45
N GLU A 67 7.88 10.79 7.11
CA GLU A 67 8.57 10.40 8.33
C GLU A 67 10.08 10.23 8.14
N CYS A 68 10.52 9.67 7.01
CA CYS A 68 11.94 9.56 6.68
C CYS A 68 12.59 10.93 6.50
N TYR A 69 11.96 11.85 5.76
CA TYR A 69 12.51 13.20 5.54
C TYR A 69 12.63 14.02 6.84
N ILE A 70 11.68 13.88 7.77
CA ILE A 70 11.73 14.56 9.06
C ILE A 70 12.90 14.03 9.91
N LYS A 71 13.10 12.70 9.94
CA LYS A 71 14.22 12.07 10.65
C LYS A 71 15.57 12.55 10.12
N ASP A 72 15.70 12.64 8.79
CA ASP A 72 16.94 13.11 8.16
C ASP A 72 17.20 14.60 8.47
N THR A 73 16.18 15.45 8.40
CA THR A 73 16.31 16.89 8.72
C THR A 73 16.70 17.13 10.19
N GLN A 74 16.11 16.39 11.13
CA GLN A 74 16.48 16.45 12.55
C GLN A 74 17.90 15.94 12.81
N SER A 75 18.40 15.00 12.01
CA SER A 75 19.79 14.53 12.11
C SER A 75 20.79 15.59 11.64
N ILE A 76 20.45 16.36 10.59
CA ILE A 76 21.27 17.45 10.06
C ILE A 76 21.33 18.62 11.04
N SER A 77 20.20 19.01 11.66
CA SER A 77 20.19 20.11 12.64
C SER A 77 20.92 19.80 13.96
N LYS A 78 21.35 18.55 14.16
CA LYS A 78 22.06 18.11 15.36
C LYS A 78 23.57 18.35 15.29
N TYR A 79 24.09 18.73 14.12
CA TYR A 79 25.46 19.22 13.96
C TYR A 79 25.48 20.72 14.28
N PRO A 80 26.34 21.19 15.20
CA PRO A 80 26.49 22.62 15.44
C PRO A 80 26.93 23.30 14.15
N GLU A 81 26.40 24.49 13.87
CA GLU A 81 26.92 25.33 12.78
C GLU A 81 28.44 25.45 12.95
N PRO A 82 29.25 25.28 11.88
CA PRO A 82 30.67 25.55 11.99
C PRO A 82 30.79 27.00 12.47
N GLU A 83 31.40 27.20 13.64
CA GLU A 83 31.67 28.54 14.16
C GLU A 83 32.30 29.37 13.03
N ASN A 84 31.74 30.56 12.82
CA ASN A 84 32.14 31.54 11.82
C ASN A 84 33.63 31.92 11.98
N ASP A 85 34.56 31.07 11.49
CA ASP A 85 36.00 31.32 11.55
C ASP A 85 36.57 31.88 10.23
N PHE A 86 35.69 32.31 9.31
CA PHE A 86 36.11 33.05 8.12
C PHE A 86 35.37 34.38 8.04
N LEU A 87 35.73 35.26 8.98
CA LEU A 87 35.57 36.70 8.80
C LEU A 87 36.45 37.09 7.60
N TRP A 88 35.86 37.30 6.43
CA TRP A 88 36.57 37.99 5.34
C TRP A 88 36.95 39.38 5.86
N THR A 89 38.20 39.53 6.30
CA THR A 89 38.80 40.81 6.60
C THR A 89 38.82 41.61 5.30
N THR A 90 37.85 42.51 5.14
CA THR A 90 37.97 43.60 4.18
C THR A 90 39.12 44.48 4.62
N ASP A 91 40.30 44.25 4.04
CA ASP A 91 41.30 45.31 3.90
C ASP A 91 40.65 46.42 3.05
N ARG A 92 40.13 47.43 3.74
CA ARG A 92 39.82 48.74 3.15
C ARG A 92 40.88 49.72 3.65
N THR A 93 41.85 49.97 2.76
CA THR A 93 42.74 51.15 2.63
C THR A 93 43.56 51.58 3.83
#